data_AF-A0A7X1LAA0-F1
#
_entry.id   AF-A0A7X1LAA0-F1
#
_cell.length_a   1.000
_cell.length_b   1.000
_cell.length_c   1.000
_cell.angle_alpha   90.00
_cell.angle_beta   90.00
_cell.angle_gamma   90.00
#
_symmetry.space_group_name_H-M   'P 1'
#
loop_
_entity.id
_entity.type
_entity.pdbx_description
1 polymer ?
#
loop_
_entity_poly.entity_id
_entity_poly.type
_entity_poly.pdbx_seq_one_letter_code
_entity_poly.pdbx_strand_id
1 'polypeptide(L)'
;MNTNTKLQTDMEKIDMATDIAVIGGGYIGLKAASRISESGYNVILAPQHNDTDLNFSILDVPLTEMDRIKALETEVANNTNVEILPMSTLVEAKGVPGDFTLKFVSADTVLEKKAGAVVVATDTAVNPLNHIYGLNPAPNVVSLSEFENLLASEETKKEIQNNEKTVAFLVGFAHEGSPLLMKRVLNSVSELVGMDGCSAYVYVNNIKVADDGLERLYKQCRDNGTIYFKLQKAPTIIQENENLSVTFHDPVIRNDIELNPDIIVYEESLIADKTNLSLAETLRIDPGPMGFLQKENVHRLPVNSNREGIFVVGSARDVQGLSKSWIDVDNMVLRVKQLIGDGTKSISTKAVVDREKCTICLTCYRCCPHGAISWDDKAIISSLACQGCGICASECPMEAIQLIDFTDAEMTERIKEAAAVEAPNAPKIVAFCCQNSAYEAGMAAKAFNYELPAGLQLIKVPCAGKVDIHYILDALVEGADGVLVLACHHGNCKSESGNTYAQWRINDAYRKLAQIGIEKDCLEFATLASNMANDFARIVIDMEKRIGQKKD
;
A
#
# COMPACT_ATOMS: atom_id res chain seq x y z
N MET A 1 22.59 40.01 -9.98
CA MET A 1 21.69 39.75 -11.12
C MET A 1 20.29 39.64 -10.56
N ASN A 2 19.33 40.40 -11.10
CA ASN A 2 17.96 40.51 -10.59
C ASN A 2 17.22 39.17 -10.68
N THR A 3 17.18 38.40 -9.60
CA THR A 3 16.32 37.21 -9.45
C THR A 3 15.01 37.62 -8.79
N ASN A 4 14.20 38.40 -9.50
CA ASN A 4 12.85 38.74 -9.08
C ASN A 4 11.83 38.54 -10.21
N THR A 5 12.13 37.61 -11.11
CA THR A 5 11.14 37.08 -12.05
C THR A 5 10.43 35.96 -11.31
N LYS A 6 9.21 36.21 -10.80
CA LYS A 6 8.34 35.14 -10.32
C LYS A 6 8.31 34.04 -11.37
N LEU A 7 8.76 32.83 -11.03
CA LEU A 7 8.57 31.67 -11.88
C LEU A 7 7.06 31.53 -12.09
N GLN A 8 6.58 31.73 -13.31
CA GLN A 8 5.15 31.67 -13.59
C GLN A 8 4.68 30.23 -13.66
N THR A 9 3.47 29.98 -13.16
CA THR A 9 2.80 28.70 -13.27
C THR A 9 2.32 28.51 -14.71
N ASP A 10 3.22 28.08 -15.59
CA ASP A 10 2.84 27.79 -16.96
C ASP A 10 2.01 26.50 -17.01
N MET A 11 0.87 26.59 -17.68
CA MET A 11 0.02 25.45 -18.01
C MET A 11 0.68 24.69 -19.15
N GLU A 12 1.18 23.50 -18.86
CA GLU A 12 1.74 22.59 -19.85
C GLU A 12 0.64 21.70 -20.41
N LYS A 13 0.57 21.55 -21.73
CA LYS A 13 -0.28 20.55 -22.39
C LYS A 13 0.56 19.30 -22.61
N ILE A 14 0.14 18.19 -22.01
CA ILE A 14 0.81 16.90 -22.10
C ILE A 14 -0.07 15.96 -22.93
N ASP A 15 0.51 15.41 -23.99
CA ASP A 15 -0.06 14.31 -24.75
C ASP A 15 0.41 12.98 -24.13
N MET A 16 -0.50 12.04 -23.97
CA MET A 16 -0.28 10.79 -23.24
C MET A 16 -0.65 9.58 -24.10
N ALA A 17 0.10 8.49 -23.94
CA ALA A 17 -0.35 7.19 -24.38
C ALA A 17 -1.66 6.82 -23.66
N THR A 18 -2.60 6.24 -24.41
CA THR A 18 -3.92 5.84 -23.89
C THR A 18 -4.02 4.35 -23.59
N ASP A 19 -3.09 3.55 -24.11
CA ASP A 19 -3.03 2.10 -23.84
C ASP A 19 -2.69 1.85 -22.36
N ILE A 20 -3.32 0.86 -21.75
CA ILE A 20 -3.15 0.52 -20.33
C ILE A 20 -2.53 -0.86 -20.22
N ALA A 21 -1.42 -0.98 -19.50
CA ALA A 21 -0.80 -2.27 -19.23
C ALA A 21 -1.41 -2.92 -17.99
N VAL A 22 -1.81 -4.19 -18.08
CA VAL A 22 -2.28 -5.00 -16.96
C VAL A 22 -1.28 -6.13 -16.73
N ILE A 23 -0.73 -6.21 -15.52
CA ILE A 23 0.27 -7.18 -15.10
C ILE A 23 -0.40 -8.16 -14.13
N GLY A 24 -0.55 -9.41 -14.55
CA GLY A 24 -1.23 -10.47 -13.82
C GLY A 24 -2.31 -11.11 -14.68
N GLY A 25 -2.21 -12.43 -14.86
CA GLY A 25 -3.10 -13.23 -15.72
C GLY A 25 -4.23 -13.90 -14.97
N GLY A 26 -4.28 -13.72 -13.65
CA GLY A 26 -5.34 -14.21 -12.81
C GLY A 26 -6.69 -13.57 -13.11
N TYR A 27 -7.70 -14.03 -12.39
CA TYR A 27 -9.07 -13.60 -12.59
C TYR A 27 -9.27 -12.09 -12.37
N ILE A 28 -8.51 -11.50 -11.43
CA ILE A 28 -8.53 -10.05 -11.19
C ILE A 28 -7.92 -9.30 -12.37
N GLY A 29 -6.82 -9.81 -12.95
CA GLY A 29 -6.20 -9.24 -14.14
C GLY A 29 -7.11 -9.29 -15.36
N LEU A 30 -7.78 -10.43 -15.59
CA LEU A 30 -8.79 -10.56 -16.64
C LEU A 30 -9.95 -9.59 -16.45
N LYS A 31 -10.45 -9.45 -15.21
CA LYS A 31 -11.54 -8.52 -14.90
C LYS A 31 -11.10 -7.07 -15.09
N ALA A 32 -9.88 -6.73 -14.70
CA ALA A 32 -9.30 -5.42 -14.95
C ALA A 32 -9.20 -5.13 -16.46
N ALA A 33 -8.68 -6.07 -17.25
CA ALA A 33 -8.56 -5.93 -18.70
C ALA A 33 -9.93 -5.71 -19.37
N SER A 34 -10.93 -6.54 -19.06
CA SER A 34 -12.30 -6.38 -19.55
C SER A 34 -12.86 -5.00 -19.21
N ARG A 35 -12.80 -4.58 -17.94
CA ARG A 35 -13.39 -3.30 -17.48
C ARG A 35 -12.69 -2.05 -18.04
N ILE A 36 -11.38 -2.13 -18.25
CA ILE A 36 -10.61 -1.07 -18.92
C ILE A 36 -11.01 -0.99 -20.40
N SER A 37 -11.15 -2.13 -21.06
CA SER A 37 -11.55 -2.20 -22.46
C SER A 37 -12.98 -1.68 -22.70
N GLU A 38 -13.94 -2.09 -21.86
CA GLU A 38 -15.32 -1.56 -21.85
C GLU A 38 -15.37 -0.04 -21.66
N SER A 39 -14.33 0.51 -21.05
CA SER A 39 -14.16 1.95 -20.82
C SER A 39 -13.55 2.71 -21.99
N GLY A 40 -13.22 2.02 -23.10
CA GLY A 40 -12.74 2.63 -24.34
C GLY A 40 -11.22 2.71 -24.49
N TYR A 41 -10.45 2.05 -23.63
CA TYR A 41 -8.99 2.01 -23.73
C TYR A 41 -8.51 0.68 -24.29
N ASN A 42 -7.38 0.69 -25.02
CA ASN A 42 -6.71 -0.56 -25.36
C ASN A 42 -5.96 -1.09 -24.13
N VAL A 43 -5.84 -2.41 -24.05
CA VAL A 43 -5.19 -3.09 -22.94
C VAL A 43 -4.05 -3.94 -23.46
N ILE A 44 -2.90 -3.84 -22.81
CA ILE A 44 -1.78 -4.77 -22.96
C ILE A 44 -1.79 -5.69 -21.73
N LEU A 45 -2.30 -6.91 -21.88
CA LEU A 45 -2.39 -7.87 -20.80
C LEU A 45 -1.16 -8.78 -20.79
N ALA A 46 -0.35 -8.69 -19.73
CA ALA A 46 0.82 -9.53 -19.49
C ALA A 46 0.54 -10.45 -18.29
N PRO A 47 0.25 -11.74 -18.51
CA PRO A 47 -0.13 -12.67 -17.45
C PRO A 47 0.90 -12.83 -16.33
N GLN A 48 2.19 -12.59 -16.59
CA GLN A 48 3.33 -13.05 -15.77
C GLN A 48 3.36 -14.58 -15.67
N HIS A 49 4.55 -15.15 -15.45
CA HIS A 49 4.85 -16.58 -15.42
C HIS A 49 3.67 -17.53 -15.10
N ASN A 50 3.24 -18.31 -16.10
CA ASN A 50 3.03 -19.75 -16.02
C ASN A 50 2.80 -20.32 -17.43
N ASP A 51 3.04 -21.63 -17.56
CA ASP A 51 2.70 -22.47 -18.70
C ASP A 51 1.32 -22.10 -19.28
N THR A 52 1.12 -22.44 -20.55
CA THR A 52 -0.11 -22.25 -21.33
C THR A 52 -1.41 -22.73 -20.67
N ASP A 53 -1.33 -23.41 -19.53
CA ASP A 53 -2.46 -23.77 -18.70
C ASP A 53 -2.65 -22.71 -17.60
N LEU A 54 -3.68 -21.89 -17.78
CA LEU A 54 -4.24 -20.99 -16.80
C LEU A 54 -4.72 -21.77 -15.55
N ASN A 55 -3.78 -22.32 -14.77
CA ASN A 55 -4.05 -22.95 -13.48
C ASN A 55 -4.26 -21.84 -12.47
N PHE A 56 -5.45 -21.26 -12.50
CA PHE A 56 -5.89 -20.26 -11.54
C PHE A 56 -5.84 -20.86 -10.13
N SER A 57 -5.14 -20.19 -9.22
CA SER A 57 -5.37 -20.42 -7.79
C SER A 57 -6.71 -19.76 -7.45
N ILE A 58 -7.78 -20.52 -7.62
CA ILE A 58 -9.17 -20.08 -7.44
C ILE A 58 -9.48 -20.05 -5.93
N LEU A 59 -8.82 -19.17 -5.19
CA LEU A 59 -8.89 -19.16 -3.72
C LEU A 59 -10.21 -18.58 -3.17
N ASP A 60 -11.15 -18.16 -4.02
CA ASP A 60 -12.44 -17.62 -3.59
C ASP A 60 -13.58 -17.73 -4.61
N VAL A 61 -13.41 -18.46 -5.73
CA VAL A 61 -14.53 -18.62 -6.66
C VAL A 61 -15.25 -19.92 -6.31
N PRO A 62 -16.50 -19.87 -5.81
CA PRO A 62 -17.29 -21.07 -5.62
C PRO A 62 -17.30 -21.91 -6.91
N LEU A 63 -17.35 -23.23 -6.82
CA LEU A 63 -17.44 -24.11 -8.00
C LEU A 63 -18.60 -23.70 -8.94
N THR A 64 -19.68 -23.15 -8.37
CA THR A 64 -20.85 -22.63 -9.09
C THR A 64 -20.57 -21.39 -9.96
N GLU A 65 -19.45 -20.71 -9.73
CA GLU A 65 -19.04 -19.49 -10.42
C GLU A 65 -17.92 -19.75 -11.45
N MET A 66 -17.42 -20.99 -11.57
CA MET A 66 -16.41 -21.37 -12.57
C MET A 66 -16.86 -21.07 -14.01
N ASP A 67 -18.15 -21.24 -14.32
CA ASP A 67 -18.70 -20.90 -15.62
C ASP A 67 -18.56 -19.40 -15.93
N ARG A 68 -18.65 -18.53 -14.92
CA ARG A 68 -18.44 -17.09 -15.09
C ARG A 68 -16.97 -16.75 -15.34
N ILE A 69 -16.04 -17.48 -14.74
CA ILE A 69 -14.60 -17.30 -15.01
C ILE A 69 -14.31 -17.66 -16.47
N LYS A 70 -14.74 -18.84 -16.92
CA LYS A 70 -14.54 -19.30 -18.30
C LYS A 70 -15.19 -18.35 -19.31
N ALA A 71 -16.36 -17.80 -18.98
CA ALA A 71 -16.99 -16.78 -19.79
C ALA A 71 -16.13 -15.51 -19.89
N LEU A 72 -15.54 -15.04 -18.79
CA LEU A 72 -14.66 -13.87 -18.79
C LEU A 72 -13.35 -14.11 -19.57
N GLU A 73 -12.74 -15.29 -19.43
CA GLU A 73 -11.58 -15.68 -20.25
C GLU A 73 -11.91 -15.61 -21.74
N THR A 74 -13.05 -16.18 -22.13
CA THR A 74 -13.52 -16.18 -23.52
C THR A 74 -13.82 -14.76 -24.01
N GLU A 75 -14.40 -13.93 -23.17
CA GLU A 75 -14.66 -12.51 -23.45
C GLU A 75 -13.36 -11.76 -23.72
N VAL A 76 -12.38 -11.86 -22.82
CA VAL A 76 -11.08 -11.18 -22.93
C VAL A 76 -10.29 -11.70 -24.13
N ALA A 77 -10.27 -13.01 -24.36
CA ALA A 77 -9.54 -13.62 -25.48
C ALA A 77 -10.10 -13.18 -26.86
N ASN A 78 -11.40 -12.92 -26.95
CA ASN A 78 -12.05 -12.48 -28.19
C ASN A 78 -12.12 -10.95 -28.34
N ASN A 79 -11.65 -10.18 -27.34
CA ASN A 79 -11.74 -8.74 -27.36
C ASN A 79 -10.59 -8.11 -28.17
N THR A 80 -10.94 -7.44 -29.28
CA THR A 80 -9.96 -6.84 -30.20
C THR A 80 -9.18 -5.67 -29.61
N ASN A 81 -9.64 -5.09 -28.51
CA ASN A 81 -8.96 -4.01 -27.80
C ASN A 81 -8.01 -4.55 -26.70
N VAL A 82 -7.91 -5.86 -26.52
CA VAL A 82 -7.00 -6.49 -25.56
C VAL A 82 -5.92 -7.26 -26.32
N GLU A 83 -4.69 -6.77 -26.24
CA GLU A 83 -3.51 -7.50 -26.69
C GLU A 83 -2.97 -8.35 -25.53
N ILE A 84 -3.04 -9.68 -25.68
CA ILE A 84 -2.49 -10.63 -24.70
C ILE A 84 -1.04 -10.94 -25.07
N LEU A 85 -0.12 -10.77 -24.11
CA LEU A 85 1.29 -11.12 -24.24
C LEU A 85 1.56 -12.48 -23.56
N PRO A 86 1.44 -13.61 -24.26
CA PRO A 86 1.58 -14.92 -23.63
C PRO A 86 2.98 -15.15 -23.08
N MET A 87 3.09 -15.89 -21.97
CA MET A 87 4.35 -16.28 -21.32
C MET A 87 5.33 -15.11 -21.14
N SER A 88 4.79 -13.91 -20.84
CA SER A 88 5.57 -12.69 -20.78
C SER A 88 5.83 -12.26 -19.33
N THR A 89 7.06 -11.86 -19.04
CA THR A 89 7.49 -11.37 -17.73
C THR A 89 8.00 -9.95 -17.86
N LEU A 90 7.60 -9.05 -16.95
CA LEU A 90 8.06 -7.66 -16.99
C LEU A 90 9.46 -7.60 -16.39
N VAL A 91 10.44 -7.12 -17.16
CA VAL A 91 11.84 -7.03 -16.72
C VAL A 91 12.34 -5.59 -16.58
N GLU A 92 11.66 -4.63 -17.21
CA GLU A 92 12.04 -3.22 -17.16
C GLU A 92 10.79 -2.34 -17.28
N ALA A 93 10.66 -1.36 -16.40
CA ALA A 93 9.65 -0.29 -16.52
C ALA A 93 10.31 1.08 -16.34
N LYS A 94 10.23 1.90 -17.38
CA LYS A 94 10.73 3.28 -17.40
C LYS A 94 9.61 4.26 -17.71
N GLY A 95 9.85 5.52 -17.40
CA GLY A 95 8.94 6.62 -17.70
C GLY A 95 8.07 7.03 -16.53
N VAL A 96 7.03 7.79 -16.85
CA VAL A 96 6.14 8.53 -15.94
C VAL A 96 4.68 8.32 -16.41
N PRO A 97 3.66 8.74 -15.64
CA PRO A 97 2.28 8.67 -16.08
C PRO A 97 2.10 9.27 -17.47
N GLY A 98 1.39 8.57 -18.34
CA GLY A 98 1.17 8.98 -19.72
C GLY A 98 2.28 8.57 -20.70
N ASP A 99 3.45 8.15 -20.24
CA ASP A 99 4.57 7.71 -21.10
C ASP A 99 5.43 6.64 -20.41
N PHE A 100 4.81 5.52 -20.05
CA PHE A 100 5.55 4.35 -19.60
C PHE A 100 6.10 3.57 -20.79
N THR A 101 7.33 3.10 -20.66
CA THR A 101 7.97 2.15 -21.57
C THR A 101 8.25 0.88 -20.80
N LEU A 102 7.60 -0.21 -21.21
CA LEU A 102 7.63 -1.49 -20.55
C LEU A 102 8.32 -2.51 -21.44
N LYS A 103 9.28 -3.26 -20.90
CA LYS A 103 9.89 -4.38 -21.62
C LYS A 103 9.50 -5.68 -20.99
N PHE A 104 8.96 -6.55 -21.82
CA PHE A 104 8.57 -7.90 -21.46
C PHE A 104 9.51 -8.89 -22.13
N VAL A 105 9.91 -9.93 -21.40
CA VAL A 105 10.58 -11.09 -21.97
C VAL A 105 9.55 -12.20 -22.13
N SER A 106 9.39 -12.70 -23.35
CA SER A 106 8.58 -13.87 -23.67
C SER A 106 9.43 -14.86 -24.47
N ALA A 107 9.65 -16.05 -23.90
CA ALA A 107 10.67 -16.99 -24.35
C ALA A 107 12.04 -16.28 -24.51
N ASP A 108 12.55 -16.17 -25.74
CA ASP A 108 13.82 -15.51 -26.08
C ASP A 108 13.64 -14.13 -26.74
N THR A 109 12.43 -13.58 -26.74
CA THR A 109 12.11 -12.29 -27.38
C THR A 109 11.84 -11.20 -26.35
N VAL A 110 12.37 -10.01 -26.63
CA VAL A 110 12.08 -8.80 -25.84
C VAL A 110 11.02 -7.99 -26.58
N LEU A 111 9.87 -7.80 -25.95
CA LEU A 111 8.77 -6.99 -26.45
C LEU A 111 8.75 -5.66 -25.70
N GLU A 112 8.92 -4.56 -26.42
CA GLU A 112 8.77 -3.22 -25.87
C GLU A 112 7.38 -2.68 -26.15
N LYS A 113 6.72 -2.15 -25.12
CA LYS A 113 5.37 -1.61 -25.17
C LYS A 113 5.29 -0.24 -24.50
N LYS A 114 4.48 0.64 -25.08
CA LYS A 114 4.15 1.95 -24.52
C LYS A 114 2.80 1.89 -23.82
N ALA A 115 2.68 2.53 -22.67
CA ALA A 115 1.43 2.59 -21.92
C ALA A 115 1.28 3.92 -21.19
N GLY A 116 0.05 4.42 -21.06
CA GLY A 116 -0.27 5.59 -20.25
C GLY A 116 -0.32 5.28 -18.76
N ALA A 117 -0.77 4.09 -18.40
CA ALA A 117 -0.82 3.62 -17.03
C ALA A 117 -0.52 2.12 -16.93
N VAL A 118 -0.16 1.69 -15.73
CA VAL A 118 0.14 0.31 -15.38
C VAL A 118 -0.79 -0.11 -14.25
N VAL A 119 -1.38 -1.30 -14.36
CA VAL A 119 -2.24 -1.92 -13.36
C VAL A 119 -1.62 -3.24 -12.97
N VAL A 120 -1.33 -3.44 -11.69
CA VAL A 120 -0.81 -4.68 -11.15
C VAL A 120 -1.91 -5.44 -10.42
N ALA A 121 -2.18 -6.65 -10.88
CA ALA A 121 -3.27 -7.51 -10.49
C ALA A 121 -2.77 -8.97 -10.32
N THR A 122 -1.64 -9.12 -9.64
CA THR A 122 -1.10 -10.44 -9.27
C THR A 122 -2.01 -11.16 -8.27
N ASP A 123 -1.97 -12.49 -8.32
CA ASP A 123 -2.79 -13.34 -7.46
C ASP A 123 -2.17 -13.51 -6.06
N THR A 124 -2.94 -14.12 -5.16
CA THR A 124 -2.47 -14.58 -3.86
C THR A 124 -1.89 -15.99 -4.02
N ALA A 125 -0.83 -16.30 -3.28
CA ALA A 125 -0.31 -17.66 -3.16
C ALA A 125 -0.74 -18.29 -1.82
N VAL A 126 -0.76 -19.62 -1.76
CA VAL A 126 -1.06 -20.40 -0.55
C VAL A 126 0.19 -21.06 0.00
N ASN A 127 0.28 -21.10 1.33
CA ASN A 127 1.29 -21.88 2.03
C ASN A 127 0.63 -22.83 3.05
N PRO A 128 0.65 -24.15 2.82
CA PRO A 128 0.22 -25.18 3.78
C PRO A 128 0.90 -25.05 5.15
N LEU A 129 0.14 -25.18 6.23
CA LEU A 129 0.65 -25.02 7.61
C LEU A 129 0.66 -26.32 8.43
N ASN A 130 0.67 -27.48 7.77
CA ASN A 130 0.70 -28.81 8.40
C ASN A 130 1.80 -28.97 9.46
N HIS A 131 3.00 -28.41 9.20
CA HIS A 131 4.14 -28.49 10.10
C HIS A 131 3.89 -27.84 11.47
N ILE A 132 3.01 -26.83 11.56
CA ILE A 132 2.62 -26.18 12.82
C ILE A 132 1.85 -27.15 13.73
N TYR A 133 1.14 -28.10 13.11
CA TYR A 133 0.33 -29.12 13.77
C TYR A 133 1.07 -30.46 13.94
N GLY A 134 2.33 -30.57 13.50
CA GLY A 134 3.07 -31.83 13.50
C GLY A 134 2.50 -32.86 12.51
N LEU A 135 1.75 -32.42 11.50
CA LEU A 135 1.07 -33.27 10.54
C LEU A 135 1.94 -33.52 9.30
N ASN A 136 1.93 -34.78 8.84
CA ASN A 136 2.52 -35.17 7.56
C ASN A 136 1.40 -35.33 6.52
N PRO A 137 1.55 -34.75 5.31
CA PRO A 137 0.55 -34.90 4.25
C PRO A 137 0.27 -36.38 3.95
N ALA A 138 -1.01 -36.74 3.85
CA ALA A 138 -1.50 -38.09 3.57
C ALA A 138 -2.88 -38.01 2.90
N PRO A 139 -3.41 -39.10 2.29
CA PRO A 139 -4.73 -39.06 1.64
C PRO A 139 -5.88 -38.57 2.53
N ASN A 140 -5.78 -38.77 3.85
CA ASN A 140 -6.75 -38.31 4.84
C ASN A 140 -6.23 -37.15 5.72
N VAL A 141 -5.08 -36.56 5.40
CA VAL A 141 -4.52 -35.39 6.08
C VAL A 141 -4.10 -34.38 5.01
N VAL A 142 -5.01 -33.46 4.72
CA VAL A 142 -4.96 -32.62 3.51
C VAL A 142 -5.03 -31.14 3.87
N SER A 143 -4.48 -30.29 3.01
CA SER A 143 -4.63 -28.84 3.11
C SER A 143 -6.06 -28.43 2.75
N LEU A 144 -6.44 -27.19 3.08
CA LEU A 144 -7.74 -26.66 2.66
C LEU A 144 -7.91 -26.68 1.13
N SER A 145 -6.88 -26.28 0.36
CA SER A 145 -6.93 -26.32 -1.11
C SER A 145 -7.05 -27.75 -1.64
N GLU A 146 -6.35 -28.71 -1.04
CA GLU A 146 -6.45 -30.12 -1.41
C GLU A 146 -7.86 -30.66 -1.12
N PHE A 147 -8.46 -30.28 0.01
CA PHE A 147 -9.82 -30.67 0.34
C PHE A 147 -10.87 -30.05 -0.59
N GLU A 148 -10.71 -28.78 -0.97
CA GLU A 148 -11.56 -28.14 -2.00
C GLU A 148 -11.50 -28.90 -3.33
N ASN A 149 -10.32 -29.38 -3.75
CA ASN A 149 -10.18 -30.22 -4.94
C ASN A 149 -10.89 -31.58 -4.80
N LEU A 150 -10.87 -32.19 -3.61
CA LEU A 150 -11.63 -33.41 -3.34
C LEU A 150 -13.15 -33.18 -3.41
N LEU A 151 -13.64 -32.01 -2.99
CA LEU A 151 -15.05 -31.66 -3.12
C LEU A 151 -15.45 -31.33 -4.58
N ALA A 152 -14.52 -30.80 -5.36
CA ALA A 152 -14.74 -30.45 -6.76
C ALA A 152 -14.89 -31.67 -7.70
N SER A 153 -14.33 -32.82 -7.33
CA SER A 153 -14.46 -34.05 -8.11
C SER A 153 -15.66 -34.87 -7.64
N GLU A 154 -16.59 -35.13 -8.57
CA GLU A 154 -17.79 -35.95 -8.32
C GLU A 154 -17.46 -37.38 -7.87
N GLU A 155 -16.29 -37.92 -8.24
CA GLU A 155 -15.85 -39.25 -7.83
C GLU A 155 -15.48 -39.28 -6.34
N THR A 156 -14.60 -38.37 -5.92
CA THR A 156 -14.15 -38.26 -4.53
C THR A 156 -15.26 -37.76 -3.61
N LYS A 157 -16.14 -36.88 -4.10
CA LYS A 157 -17.34 -36.44 -3.38
C LYS A 157 -18.26 -37.62 -3.04
N LYS A 158 -18.49 -38.53 -3.99
CA LYS A 158 -19.25 -39.77 -3.75
C LYS A 158 -18.53 -40.70 -2.80
N GLU A 159 -17.20 -40.78 -2.85
CA GLU A 159 -16.42 -41.58 -1.90
C GLU A 159 -16.57 -41.06 -0.47
N ILE A 160 -16.48 -39.74 -0.27
CA ILE A 160 -16.70 -39.09 1.03
C ILE A 160 -18.11 -39.39 1.54
N GLN A 161 -19.12 -39.22 0.69
CA GLN A 161 -20.52 -39.46 1.04
C GLN A 161 -20.84 -40.93 1.33
N ASN A 162 -20.43 -41.86 0.46
CA ASN A 162 -20.73 -43.30 0.59
C ASN A 162 -20.12 -43.92 1.85
N ASN A 163 -19.05 -43.32 2.37
CA ASN A 163 -18.39 -43.76 3.60
C ASN A 163 -18.75 -42.89 4.81
N GLU A 164 -19.75 -42.00 4.69
CA GLU A 164 -20.28 -41.15 5.78
C GLU A 164 -19.17 -40.43 6.56
N LYS A 165 -18.19 -39.88 5.83
CA LYS A 165 -16.93 -39.41 6.41
C LYS A 165 -17.12 -38.25 7.40
N THR A 166 -16.40 -38.33 8.51
CA THR A 166 -16.29 -37.24 9.48
C THR A 166 -15.01 -36.43 9.23
N VAL A 167 -15.14 -35.12 9.04
CA VAL A 167 -14.01 -34.24 8.69
C VAL A 167 -13.74 -33.22 9.79
N ALA A 168 -12.49 -33.11 10.21
CA ALA A 168 -12.01 -32.14 11.19
C ALA A 168 -11.25 -31.00 10.50
N PHE A 169 -11.69 -29.76 10.72
CA PHE A 169 -11.01 -28.55 10.23
C PHE A 169 -10.24 -27.87 11.36
N LEU A 170 -8.98 -27.53 11.13
CA LEU A 170 -8.11 -26.80 12.06
C LEU A 170 -7.91 -25.37 11.58
N VAL A 171 -8.38 -24.36 12.34
CA VAL A 171 -8.40 -22.97 11.88
C VAL A 171 -7.99 -21.98 12.97
N GLY A 172 -7.08 -21.06 12.65
CA GLY A 172 -6.72 -19.92 13.48
C GLY A 172 -5.77 -20.24 14.64
N PHE A 173 -4.99 -21.32 14.56
CA PHE A 173 -4.00 -21.64 15.59
C PHE A 173 -2.56 -21.35 15.15
N ALA A 174 -2.29 -21.37 13.85
CA ALA A 174 -0.99 -20.98 13.30
C ALA A 174 -0.89 -19.46 13.08
N HIS A 175 -2.02 -18.79 12.83
CA HIS A 175 -2.12 -17.34 12.67
C HIS A 175 -3.54 -16.86 13.04
N GLU A 176 -3.77 -15.54 13.08
CA GLU A 176 -5.07 -14.94 13.40
C GLU A 176 -6.22 -15.31 12.41
N GLY A 177 -5.90 -15.91 11.26
CA GLY A 177 -6.84 -16.14 10.16
C GLY A 177 -7.22 -14.88 9.39
N SER A 178 -8.08 -15.01 8.37
CA SER A 178 -8.69 -13.90 7.64
C SER A 178 -10.16 -14.23 7.31
N PRO A 179 -11.02 -13.22 7.05
CA PRO A 179 -12.39 -13.48 6.60
C PRO A 179 -12.43 -14.33 5.32
N LEU A 180 -11.48 -14.14 4.41
CA LEU A 180 -11.36 -14.95 3.19
C LEU A 180 -11.06 -16.42 3.51
N LEU A 181 -10.08 -16.71 4.37
CA LEU A 181 -9.79 -18.08 4.78
C LEU A 181 -11.00 -18.73 5.47
N MET A 182 -11.70 -17.99 6.34
CA MET A 182 -12.90 -18.47 7.01
C MET A 182 -14.03 -18.76 6.01
N LYS A 183 -14.19 -17.92 4.98
CA LYS A 183 -15.17 -18.14 3.90
C LYS A 183 -14.89 -19.41 3.12
N ARG A 184 -13.63 -19.69 2.79
CA ARG A 184 -13.22 -20.96 2.17
C ARG A 184 -13.62 -22.16 3.04
N VAL A 185 -13.23 -22.14 4.32
CA VAL A 185 -13.60 -23.21 5.28
C VAL A 185 -15.11 -23.40 5.36
N LEU A 186 -15.87 -22.31 5.51
CA LEU A 186 -17.33 -22.39 5.63
C LEU A 186 -18.01 -22.88 4.36
N ASN A 187 -17.50 -22.55 3.17
CA ASN A 187 -17.99 -23.11 1.92
C ASN A 187 -17.75 -24.63 1.86
N SER A 188 -16.53 -25.09 2.17
CA SER A 188 -16.20 -26.52 2.21
C SER A 188 -17.03 -27.28 3.24
N VAL A 189 -17.23 -26.68 4.43
CA VAL A 189 -18.10 -27.23 5.49
C VAL A 189 -19.54 -27.30 5.01
N SER A 190 -20.08 -26.23 4.41
CA SER A 190 -21.46 -26.19 3.92
C SER A 190 -21.72 -27.25 2.85
N GLU A 191 -20.76 -27.49 1.97
CA GLU A 191 -20.86 -28.53 0.94
C GLU A 191 -20.81 -29.93 1.56
N LEU A 192 -19.89 -30.16 2.52
CA LEU A 192 -19.76 -31.42 3.24
C LEU A 192 -21.02 -31.81 4.02
N VAL A 193 -21.56 -30.91 4.83
CA VAL A 193 -22.77 -31.20 5.64
C VAL A 193 -24.06 -31.24 4.81
N GLY A 194 -23.99 -30.85 3.54
CA GLY A 194 -25.05 -31.09 2.56
C GLY A 194 -25.09 -32.54 2.07
N MET A 195 -24.06 -33.34 2.34
CA MET A 195 -23.99 -34.76 1.98
C MET A 195 -24.59 -35.62 3.10
N ASP A 196 -25.44 -36.58 2.73
CA ASP A 196 -26.05 -37.50 3.70
C ASP A 196 -24.99 -38.29 4.47
N GLY A 197 -25.12 -38.32 5.80
CA GLY A 197 -24.24 -39.08 6.71
C GLY A 197 -22.91 -38.40 7.08
N CYS A 198 -22.46 -37.41 6.31
CA CYS A 198 -21.22 -36.69 6.58
C CYS A 198 -21.33 -35.73 7.77
N SER A 199 -20.24 -35.55 8.50
CA SER A 199 -20.17 -34.66 9.66
C SER A 199 -18.92 -33.78 9.65
N ALA A 200 -19.05 -32.55 10.14
CA ALA A 200 -17.97 -31.58 10.20
C ALA A 200 -17.70 -31.11 11.64
N TYR A 201 -16.43 -31.18 12.05
CA TYR A 201 -15.92 -30.62 13.30
C TYR A 201 -14.95 -29.49 12.98
N VAL A 202 -15.22 -28.28 13.46
CA VAL A 202 -14.36 -27.11 13.21
C VAL A 202 -13.72 -26.68 14.52
N TYR A 203 -12.42 -26.95 14.65
CA TYR A 203 -11.59 -26.47 15.75
C TYR A 203 -11.06 -25.09 15.41
N VAL A 204 -11.44 -24.10 16.21
CA VAL A 204 -11.18 -22.70 15.86
C VAL A 204 -10.80 -21.85 17.06
N ASN A 205 -9.81 -20.97 16.90
CA ASN A 205 -9.52 -19.94 17.89
C ASN A 205 -10.55 -18.80 17.83
N ASN A 206 -10.64 -18.15 16.67
CA ASN A 206 -11.58 -17.07 16.40
C ASN A 206 -12.30 -17.30 15.08
N ILE A 207 -13.63 -17.18 15.10
CA ILE A 207 -14.47 -17.25 13.90
C ILE A 207 -14.47 -15.85 13.25
N LYS A 208 -13.83 -15.72 12.09
CA LYS A 208 -13.67 -14.43 11.37
C LYS A 208 -14.76 -14.29 10.30
N VAL A 209 -15.92 -13.78 10.71
CA VAL A 209 -17.15 -13.67 9.89
C VAL A 209 -17.46 -12.24 9.42
N ALA A 210 -16.46 -11.35 9.48
CA ALA A 210 -16.58 -9.94 9.09
C ALA A 210 -16.47 -9.74 7.57
N ASP A 211 -17.34 -10.39 6.81
CA ASP A 211 -17.48 -10.24 5.36
C ASP A 211 -18.95 -10.47 4.94
N ASP A 212 -19.31 -10.05 3.73
CA ASP A 212 -20.68 -10.07 3.23
C ASP A 212 -21.26 -11.50 3.22
N GLY A 213 -22.33 -11.70 4.00
CA GLY A 213 -23.05 -12.98 4.09
C GLY A 213 -22.35 -14.05 4.93
N LEU A 214 -21.14 -13.80 5.45
CA LEU A 214 -20.33 -14.83 6.09
C LEU A 214 -20.89 -15.30 7.44
N GLU A 215 -21.44 -14.38 8.25
CA GLU A 215 -22.19 -14.72 9.48
C GLU A 215 -23.40 -15.64 9.19
N ARG A 216 -24.09 -15.40 8.07
CA ARG A 216 -25.24 -16.20 7.66
C ARG A 216 -24.81 -17.60 7.25
N LEU A 217 -23.73 -17.72 6.48
CA LEU A 217 -23.16 -18.99 6.07
C LEU A 217 -22.69 -19.80 7.28
N TYR A 218 -22.00 -19.16 8.23
CA TYR A 218 -21.63 -19.77 9.51
C TYR A 218 -22.84 -20.35 10.25
N LYS A 219 -23.91 -19.55 10.39
CA LYS A 219 -25.14 -20.00 11.03
C LYS A 219 -25.78 -21.18 10.28
N GLN A 220 -25.83 -21.14 8.95
CA GLN A 220 -26.36 -22.23 8.14
C GLN A 220 -25.59 -23.54 8.35
N CYS A 221 -24.25 -23.49 8.36
CA CYS A 221 -23.42 -24.66 8.63
C CYS A 221 -23.73 -25.26 10.02
N ARG A 222 -23.90 -24.39 11.02
CA ARG A 222 -24.24 -24.80 12.40
C ARG A 222 -25.64 -25.40 12.50
N ASP A 223 -26.63 -24.79 11.84
CA ASP A 223 -28.01 -25.29 11.81
C ASP A 223 -28.09 -26.65 11.11
N ASN A 224 -27.21 -26.90 10.13
CA ASN A 224 -27.05 -28.18 9.43
C ASN A 224 -26.19 -29.21 10.18
N GLY A 225 -25.85 -28.96 11.46
CA GLY A 225 -25.22 -29.96 12.33
C GLY A 225 -23.70 -29.87 12.45
N THR A 226 -23.05 -28.87 11.85
CA THR A 226 -21.60 -28.63 12.09
C THR A 226 -21.35 -28.28 13.55
N ILE A 227 -20.37 -28.91 14.18
CA ILE A 227 -19.95 -28.59 15.55
C ILE A 227 -18.68 -27.74 15.52
N TYR A 228 -18.73 -26.59 16.20
CA TYR A 228 -17.59 -25.68 16.32
C TYR A 228 -17.01 -25.74 17.74
N PHE A 229 -15.73 -26.08 17.85
CA PHE A 229 -14.99 -26.09 19.10
C PHE A 229 -14.12 -24.84 19.19
N LYS A 230 -14.52 -23.90 20.06
CA LYS A 230 -13.75 -22.68 20.30
C LYS A 230 -12.63 -22.94 21.32
N LEU A 231 -11.39 -22.97 20.85
CA LEU A 231 -10.21 -23.33 21.66
C LEU A 231 -9.21 -22.18 21.74
N GLN A 232 -8.59 -21.98 22.91
CA GLN A 232 -7.54 -20.96 23.09
C GLN A 232 -6.15 -21.42 22.59
N LYS A 233 -5.98 -22.74 22.41
CA LYS A 233 -4.76 -23.38 21.92
C LYS A 233 -5.15 -24.45 20.92
N ALA A 234 -4.22 -24.77 20.01
CA ALA A 234 -4.39 -25.89 19.10
C ALA A 234 -4.70 -27.18 19.89
N PRO A 235 -5.61 -28.03 19.39
CA PRO A 235 -5.80 -29.36 19.96
C PRO A 235 -4.53 -30.21 19.78
N THR A 236 -4.37 -31.24 20.62
CA THR A 236 -3.33 -32.25 20.41
C THR A 236 -3.81 -33.21 19.34
N ILE A 237 -2.97 -33.45 18.33
CA ILE A 237 -3.32 -34.29 17.19
C ILE A 237 -2.34 -35.46 17.13
N ILE A 238 -2.89 -36.67 16.98
CA ILE A 238 -2.14 -37.90 16.77
C ILE A 238 -2.45 -38.41 15.36
N GLN A 239 -1.40 -38.64 14.58
CA GLN A 239 -1.45 -39.23 13.24
C GLN A 239 -0.66 -40.53 13.25
N GLU A 240 -1.34 -41.67 13.40
CA GLU A 240 -0.74 -43.01 13.37
C GLU A 240 -1.26 -43.80 12.17
N ASN A 241 -0.50 -43.81 11.08
CA ASN A 241 -0.92 -44.37 9.78
C ASN A 241 -2.25 -43.73 9.32
N GLU A 242 -3.33 -44.50 9.21
CA GLU A 242 -4.67 -44.03 8.84
C GLU A 242 -5.50 -43.57 10.05
N ASN A 243 -5.06 -43.86 11.29
CA ASN A 243 -5.78 -43.47 12.49
C ASN A 243 -5.46 -42.03 12.87
N LEU A 244 -6.50 -41.21 12.94
CA LEU A 244 -6.42 -39.81 13.36
C LEU A 244 -7.19 -39.64 14.67
N SER A 245 -6.56 -38.95 15.63
CA SER A 245 -7.20 -38.57 16.90
C SER A 245 -6.92 -37.11 17.20
N VAL A 246 -7.96 -36.38 17.62
CA VAL A 246 -7.91 -34.98 18.01
C VAL A 246 -8.39 -34.88 19.46
N THR A 247 -7.48 -34.48 20.35
CA THR A 247 -7.73 -34.36 21.79
C THR A 247 -7.63 -32.91 22.26
N PHE A 248 -8.61 -32.46 23.03
CA PHE A 248 -8.63 -31.10 23.59
C PHE A 248 -9.47 -31.01 24.87
N HIS A 249 -9.19 -29.98 25.66
CA HIS A 249 -10.01 -29.65 26.82
C HIS A 249 -11.17 -28.76 26.40
N ASP A 250 -12.41 -29.23 26.60
CA ASP A 250 -13.59 -28.42 26.34
C ASP A 250 -13.93 -27.56 27.57
N PRO A 251 -13.92 -26.22 27.46
CA PRO A 251 -14.13 -25.33 28.61
C PRO A 251 -15.59 -25.30 29.09
N VAL A 252 -16.56 -25.72 28.27
CA VAL A 252 -17.98 -25.74 28.59
C VAL A 252 -18.31 -26.95 29.44
N ILE A 253 -17.90 -28.15 29.02
CA ILE A 253 -18.13 -29.39 29.77
C ILE A 253 -17.02 -29.71 30.78
N ARG A 254 -15.89 -28.99 30.74
CA ARG A 254 -14.74 -29.11 31.64
C ARG A 254 -14.10 -30.50 31.69
N ASN A 255 -14.07 -31.17 30.55
CA ASN A 255 -13.45 -32.47 30.38
C ASN A 255 -12.58 -32.48 29.13
N ASP A 256 -11.63 -33.40 29.12
CA ASP A 256 -10.87 -33.70 27.91
C ASP A 256 -11.75 -34.55 26.99
N ILE A 257 -11.86 -34.11 25.74
CA ILE A 257 -12.61 -34.78 24.68
C ILE A 257 -11.59 -35.32 23.68
N GLU A 258 -11.81 -36.57 23.27
CA GLU A 258 -11.09 -37.21 22.16
C GLU A 258 -12.09 -37.53 21.05
N LEU A 259 -11.80 -37.07 19.83
CA LEU A 259 -12.58 -37.35 18.62
C LEU A 259 -11.68 -37.93 17.54
N ASN A 260 -12.17 -38.92 16.81
CA ASN A 260 -11.42 -39.64 15.77
C ASN A 260 -12.02 -39.35 14.39
N PRO A 261 -11.64 -38.24 13.72
CA PRO A 261 -12.14 -37.92 12.40
C PRO A 261 -11.56 -38.86 11.34
N ASP A 262 -12.27 -39.05 10.23
CA ASP A 262 -11.74 -39.77 9.08
C ASP A 262 -10.72 -38.94 8.29
N ILE A 263 -10.93 -37.61 8.22
CA ILE A 263 -10.09 -36.67 7.47
C ILE A 263 -9.76 -35.47 8.36
N ILE A 264 -8.50 -35.03 8.36
CA ILE A 264 -8.09 -33.74 8.92
C ILE A 264 -7.76 -32.78 7.78
N VAL A 265 -8.40 -31.62 7.82
CA VAL A 265 -8.14 -30.47 6.96
C VAL A 265 -7.41 -29.42 7.78
N TYR A 266 -6.16 -29.13 7.44
CA TYR A 266 -5.37 -28.12 8.12
C TYR A 266 -5.36 -26.79 7.36
N GLU A 267 -5.27 -25.68 8.10
CA GLU A 267 -5.28 -24.34 7.52
C GLU A 267 -4.03 -24.02 6.67
N GLU A 268 -4.19 -22.98 5.85
CA GLU A 268 -3.18 -22.44 4.96
C GLU A 268 -3.03 -20.94 5.23
N SER A 269 -1.80 -20.43 5.08
CA SER A 269 -1.58 -18.99 5.05
C SER A 269 -1.79 -18.48 3.63
N LEU A 270 -2.54 -17.38 3.50
CA LEU A 270 -2.65 -16.60 2.28
C LEU A 270 -1.52 -15.57 2.24
N ILE A 271 -0.67 -15.63 1.23
CA ILE A 271 0.55 -14.80 1.12
C ILE A 271 0.63 -14.11 -0.24
N ALA A 272 1.40 -13.03 -0.31
CA ALA A 272 1.67 -12.35 -1.57
C ALA A 272 2.39 -13.28 -2.56
N ASP A 273 2.13 -13.09 -3.86
CA ASP A 273 2.86 -13.80 -4.90
C ASP A 273 4.37 -13.54 -4.82
N LYS A 274 5.16 -14.59 -5.07
CA LYS A 274 6.63 -14.56 -5.01
C LYS A 274 7.26 -13.54 -5.97
N THR A 275 6.57 -13.18 -7.05
CA THR A 275 7.04 -12.20 -8.03
C THR A 275 6.81 -10.76 -7.60
N ASN A 276 5.96 -10.50 -6.59
CA ASN A 276 5.58 -9.15 -6.19
C ASN A 276 6.80 -8.28 -5.84
N LEU A 277 7.76 -8.78 -5.05
CA LEU A 277 8.92 -7.97 -4.68
C LEU A 277 9.77 -7.56 -5.90
N SER A 278 9.96 -8.48 -6.85
CA SER A 278 10.65 -8.18 -8.12
C SER A 278 9.87 -7.16 -8.97
N LEU A 279 8.54 -7.26 -8.99
CA LEU A 279 7.67 -6.29 -9.66
C LEU A 279 7.73 -4.92 -8.99
N ALA A 280 7.77 -4.87 -7.65
CA ALA A 280 7.89 -3.63 -6.89
C ALA A 280 9.18 -2.89 -7.24
N GLU A 281 10.31 -3.61 -7.30
CA GLU A 281 11.60 -3.06 -7.72
C GLU A 281 11.56 -2.56 -9.16
N THR A 282 11.05 -3.39 -10.08
CA THR A 282 10.96 -3.07 -11.52
C THR A 282 10.11 -1.83 -11.77
N LEU A 283 8.98 -1.72 -11.08
CA LEU A 283 8.05 -0.60 -11.16
C LEU A 283 8.44 0.58 -10.26
N ARG A 284 9.46 0.42 -9.39
CA ARG A 284 9.88 1.37 -8.36
C ARG A 284 8.72 1.82 -7.45
N ILE A 285 7.87 0.87 -7.06
CA ILE A 285 6.79 1.11 -6.10
C ILE A 285 7.15 0.57 -4.73
N ASP A 286 6.63 1.20 -3.69
CA ASP A 286 6.87 0.78 -2.31
C ASP A 286 5.99 -0.45 -1.99
N PRO A 287 6.58 -1.58 -1.56
CA PRO A 287 5.80 -2.74 -1.16
C PRO A 287 5.02 -2.46 0.14
N GLY A 288 3.90 -3.16 0.28
CA GLY A 288 3.12 -3.25 1.49
C GLY A 288 3.62 -4.31 2.47
N PRO A 289 2.90 -4.46 3.59
CA PRO A 289 3.14 -5.53 4.55
C PRO A 289 3.09 -6.90 3.86
N MET A 290 3.82 -7.88 4.40
CA MET A 290 3.77 -9.28 3.95
C MET A 290 4.06 -9.51 2.45
N GLY A 291 4.76 -8.57 1.79
CA GLY A 291 5.16 -8.69 0.39
C GLY A 291 4.09 -8.30 -0.64
N PHE A 292 2.95 -7.76 -0.19
CA PHE A 292 1.95 -7.18 -1.11
C PHE A 292 2.48 -5.88 -1.73
N LEU A 293 1.80 -5.36 -2.74
CA LEU A 293 2.28 -4.25 -3.58
C LEU A 293 1.68 -2.89 -3.24
N GLN A 294 0.83 -2.81 -2.21
CA GLN A 294 0.32 -1.53 -1.73
C GLN A 294 0.82 -1.23 -0.31
N LYS A 295 1.70 -0.24 -0.21
CA LYS A 295 2.09 0.36 1.06
C LYS A 295 0.90 0.91 1.85
N GLU A 296 0.93 0.71 3.16
CA GLU A 296 -0.02 1.31 4.09
C GLU A 296 0.15 2.82 4.15
N ASN A 297 -0.66 3.53 3.37
CA ASN A 297 -0.76 4.99 3.39
C ASN A 297 -2.17 5.40 2.98
N VAL A 298 -2.87 6.12 3.85
CA VAL A 298 -4.27 6.54 3.62
C VAL A 298 -4.45 7.37 2.36
N HIS A 299 -3.40 8.05 1.89
CA HIS A 299 -3.42 8.84 0.65
C HIS A 299 -3.32 8.00 -0.62
N ARG A 300 -3.03 6.71 -0.50
CA ARG A 300 -2.89 5.78 -1.63
C ARG A 300 -4.09 4.86 -1.79
N LEU A 301 -4.90 4.72 -0.74
CA LEU A 301 -6.15 3.99 -0.81
C LEU A 301 -7.13 4.64 -1.82
N PRO A 302 -7.96 3.84 -2.51
CA PRO A 302 -7.97 2.39 -2.46
C PRO A 302 -6.85 1.78 -3.32
N VAL A 303 -6.54 2.26 -4.52
CA VAL A 303 -5.79 1.45 -5.51
C VAL A 303 -4.49 2.08 -6.05
N ASN A 304 -4.05 3.21 -5.50
CA ASN A 304 -2.86 3.88 -6.00
C ASN A 304 -1.59 3.27 -5.35
N SER A 305 -0.47 3.36 -6.06
CA SER A 305 0.88 3.21 -5.48
C SER A 305 1.49 4.60 -5.16
N ASN A 306 2.72 4.63 -4.65
CA ASN A 306 3.50 5.87 -4.48
C ASN A 306 3.80 6.59 -5.81
N ARG A 307 3.72 5.88 -6.94
CA ARG A 307 3.87 6.43 -8.29
C ARG A 307 2.49 6.61 -8.92
N GLU A 308 2.12 7.84 -9.24
CA GLU A 308 0.92 8.11 -10.03
C GLU A 308 0.97 7.27 -11.33
N GLY A 309 -0.17 6.87 -11.88
CA GLY A 309 -0.24 6.04 -13.08
C GLY A 309 0.16 4.58 -12.90
N ILE A 310 0.60 4.15 -11.71
CA ILE A 310 0.76 2.74 -11.36
C ILE A 310 -0.25 2.39 -10.26
N PHE A 311 -1.20 1.53 -10.61
CA PHE A 311 -2.30 1.08 -9.76
C PHE A 311 -2.08 -0.37 -9.33
N VAL A 312 -2.57 -0.71 -8.15
CA VAL A 312 -2.50 -2.06 -7.57
C VAL A 312 -3.93 -2.44 -7.19
N VAL A 313 -4.41 -3.62 -7.60
CA VAL A 313 -5.81 -4.04 -7.42
C VAL A 313 -5.92 -5.48 -6.92
N GLY A 314 -6.97 -5.76 -6.15
CA GLY A 314 -7.28 -7.13 -5.72
C GLY A 314 -6.16 -7.75 -4.88
N SER A 315 -5.91 -9.05 -5.06
CA SER A 315 -4.91 -9.83 -4.33
C SER A 315 -3.48 -9.27 -4.38
N ALA A 316 -3.17 -8.37 -5.32
CA ALA A 316 -1.88 -7.69 -5.33
C ALA A 316 -1.72 -6.71 -4.15
N ARG A 317 -2.81 -6.23 -3.54
CA ARG A 317 -2.80 -5.22 -2.47
C ARG A 317 -2.76 -5.81 -1.07
N ASP A 318 -3.60 -6.81 -0.82
CA ASP A 318 -3.80 -7.48 0.46
C ASP A 318 -4.54 -8.81 0.24
N VAL A 319 -4.73 -9.56 1.33
CA VAL A 319 -5.57 -10.75 1.34
C VAL A 319 -7.05 -10.32 1.31
N GLN A 320 -7.72 -10.54 0.18
CA GLN A 320 -9.12 -10.17 0.01
C GLN A 320 -9.88 -11.06 -0.98
N GLY A 321 -11.19 -11.18 -0.76
CA GLY A 321 -12.08 -11.92 -1.65
C GLY A 321 -12.47 -11.16 -2.93
N LEU A 322 -13.27 -11.81 -3.77
CA LEU A 322 -13.66 -11.31 -5.09
C LEU A 322 -14.48 -10.02 -5.02
N SER A 323 -15.46 -9.95 -4.12
CA SER A 323 -16.36 -8.78 -4.01
C SER A 323 -15.58 -7.49 -3.79
N LYS A 324 -14.60 -7.51 -2.87
CA LYS A 324 -13.73 -6.36 -2.60
C LYS A 324 -12.77 -6.11 -3.77
N SER A 325 -12.25 -7.17 -4.39
CA SER A 325 -11.41 -7.08 -5.60
C SER A 325 -12.14 -6.42 -6.78
N TRP A 326 -13.47 -6.58 -6.91
CA TRP A 326 -14.26 -5.90 -7.96
C TRP A 326 -14.41 -4.42 -7.71
N ILE A 327 -14.64 -4.05 -6.45
CA ILE A 327 -14.66 -2.65 -6.03
C ILE A 327 -13.30 -2.01 -6.35
N ASP A 328 -12.19 -2.72 -6.16
CA ASP A 328 -10.86 -2.24 -6.53
C ASP A 328 -10.71 -2.03 -8.03
N VAL A 329 -11.14 -2.99 -8.85
CA VAL A 329 -11.10 -2.86 -10.31
C VAL A 329 -11.92 -1.65 -10.77
N ASP A 330 -13.13 -1.48 -10.26
CA ASP A 330 -13.97 -0.33 -10.63
C ASP A 330 -13.34 1.01 -10.17
N ASN A 331 -12.76 1.06 -8.97
CA ASN A 331 -12.01 2.23 -8.50
C ASN A 331 -10.79 2.52 -9.39
N MET A 332 -10.07 1.48 -9.82
CA MET A 332 -8.94 1.62 -10.73
C MET A 332 -9.37 2.20 -12.07
N VAL A 333 -10.47 1.73 -12.65
CA VAL A 333 -11.00 2.28 -13.90
C VAL A 333 -11.33 3.76 -13.77
N LEU A 334 -11.94 4.18 -12.65
CA LEU A 334 -12.22 5.60 -12.39
C LEU A 334 -10.93 6.43 -12.31
N ARG A 335 -9.88 5.89 -11.66
CA ARG A 335 -8.58 6.56 -11.54
C ARG A 335 -7.84 6.63 -12.87
N VAL A 336 -7.90 5.58 -13.69
CA VAL A 336 -7.37 5.59 -15.08
C VAL A 336 -8.07 6.67 -15.88
N LYS A 337 -9.41 6.73 -15.87
CA LYS A 337 -10.18 7.77 -16.57
C LYS A 337 -9.82 9.18 -16.12
N GLN A 338 -9.68 9.40 -14.82
CA GLN A 338 -9.31 10.71 -14.27
C GLN A 338 -7.89 11.12 -14.65
N LEU A 339 -6.97 10.16 -14.77
CA LEU A 339 -5.58 10.40 -15.09
C LEU A 339 -5.36 10.59 -16.59
N ILE A 340 -5.78 9.61 -17.39
CA ILE A 340 -5.49 9.49 -18.83
C ILE A 340 -6.52 10.24 -19.68
N GLY A 341 -7.81 10.23 -19.30
CA GLY A 341 -8.86 10.93 -20.05
C GLY A 341 -8.90 10.50 -21.52
N ASP A 342 -8.85 11.49 -22.43
CA ASP A 342 -8.77 11.33 -23.88
C ASP A 342 -7.33 11.29 -24.42
N GLY A 343 -6.34 11.17 -23.54
CA GLY A 343 -4.92 11.21 -23.89
C GLY A 343 -4.32 12.61 -23.89
N THR A 344 -5.05 13.64 -23.47
CA THR A 344 -4.52 15.01 -23.35
C THR A 344 -4.84 15.60 -21.99
N LYS A 345 -3.86 16.26 -21.35
CA LYS A 345 -4.10 16.96 -20.08
C LYS A 345 -3.35 18.26 -19.99
N SER A 346 -4.02 19.30 -19.50
CA SER A 346 -3.37 20.55 -19.14
C SER A 346 -3.09 20.56 -17.64
N ILE A 347 -1.84 20.77 -17.26
CA ILE A 347 -1.38 20.72 -15.88
C ILE A 347 -0.41 21.85 -15.57
N SER A 348 -0.50 22.39 -14.36
CA SER A 348 0.48 23.35 -13.87
C SER A 348 1.79 22.65 -13.52
N THR A 349 2.89 23.27 -13.94
CA THR A 349 4.22 22.89 -13.47
C THR A 349 4.33 23.18 -11.98
N LYS A 350 4.91 22.26 -11.21
CA LYS A 350 5.10 22.41 -9.74
C LYS A 350 6.56 22.66 -9.36
N ALA A 351 7.49 22.14 -10.15
CA ALA A 351 8.91 22.20 -9.90
C ALA A 351 9.66 22.35 -11.23
N VAL A 352 10.72 23.16 -11.24
CA VAL A 352 11.54 23.43 -12.42
C VAL A 352 13.01 23.16 -12.12
N VAL A 353 13.76 22.80 -13.17
CA VAL A 353 15.20 22.56 -13.09
C VAL A 353 15.96 23.63 -13.85
N ASP A 354 16.87 24.31 -13.18
CA ASP A 354 17.91 25.13 -13.77
C ASP A 354 18.95 24.20 -14.45
N ARG A 355 18.87 24.15 -15.79
CA ARG A 355 19.74 23.29 -16.61
C ARG A 355 21.21 23.72 -16.58
N GLU A 356 21.51 24.98 -16.28
CA GLU A 356 22.88 25.48 -16.19
C GLU A 356 23.56 25.02 -14.89
N LYS A 357 22.81 25.03 -13.79
CA LYS A 357 23.30 24.53 -12.48
C LYS A 357 23.32 23.01 -12.39
N CYS A 358 22.43 22.32 -13.09
CA CYS A 358 22.30 20.87 -12.96
C CYS A 358 23.52 20.12 -13.53
N THR A 359 24.16 19.31 -12.69
CA THR A 359 25.35 18.51 -13.00
C THR A 359 25.06 17.02 -13.21
N ILE A 360 23.78 16.62 -13.28
CA ILE A 360 23.35 15.22 -13.48
C ILE A 360 23.86 14.26 -12.39
N CYS A 361 23.93 14.71 -11.13
CA CYS A 361 24.33 13.83 -10.01
C CYS A 361 23.28 12.74 -9.66
N LEU A 362 22.07 12.87 -10.22
CA LEU A 362 20.91 11.97 -10.03
C LEU A 362 20.41 11.84 -8.59
N THR A 363 20.78 12.74 -7.68
CA THR A 363 20.24 12.75 -6.30
C THR A 363 18.73 12.93 -6.31
N CYS A 364 18.21 13.85 -7.12
CA CYS A 364 16.77 14.07 -7.27
C CYS A 364 16.01 12.81 -7.72
N TYR A 365 16.60 12.02 -8.63
CA TYR A 365 16.02 10.77 -9.11
C TYR A 365 15.90 9.71 -8.01
N ARG A 366 16.94 9.58 -7.18
CA ARG A 366 17.00 8.61 -6.09
C ARG A 366 16.07 9.00 -4.94
N CYS A 367 15.97 10.29 -4.61
CA CYS A 367 15.22 10.75 -3.46
C CYS A 367 13.72 10.96 -3.75
N CYS A 368 13.31 11.06 -5.02
CA CYS A 368 11.90 11.28 -5.38
C CYS A 368 11.07 10.00 -5.14
N PRO A 369 10.16 9.99 -4.15
CA PRO A 369 9.35 8.81 -3.87
C PRO A 369 8.22 8.60 -4.89
N HIS A 370 7.99 9.57 -5.77
CA HIS A 370 6.90 9.55 -6.76
C HIS A 370 7.37 9.07 -8.14
N GLY A 371 8.68 8.83 -8.31
CA GLY A 371 9.26 8.47 -9.61
C GLY A 371 9.01 9.51 -10.70
N ALA A 372 8.95 10.80 -10.31
CA ALA A 372 8.63 11.91 -11.19
C ALA A 372 9.81 12.46 -11.99
N ILE A 373 11.02 11.96 -11.72
CA ILE A 373 12.26 12.44 -12.30
C ILE A 373 12.70 11.46 -13.39
N SER A 374 12.96 11.99 -14.58
CA SER A 374 13.71 11.34 -15.65
C SER A 374 14.91 12.23 -16.01
N TRP A 375 15.70 11.84 -17.02
CA TRP A 375 16.81 12.66 -17.48
C TRP A 375 17.16 12.40 -18.94
N ASP A 376 17.68 13.44 -19.58
CA ASP A 376 18.41 13.43 -20.85
C ASP A 376 19.88 13.85 -20.58
N ASP A 377 20.33 14.99 -21.11
CA ASP A 377 21.53 15.68 -20.66
C ASP A 377 21.33 16.45 -19.34
N LYS A 378 20.09 16.58 -18.83
CA LYS A 378 19.75 17.16 -17.52
C LYS A 378 18.58 16.42 -16.88
N ALA A 379 18.34 16.71 -15.60
CA ALA A 379 17.15 16.18 -14.92
C ALA A 379 15.88 16.84 -15.48
N ILE A 380 14.85 16.03 -15.72
CA ILE A 380 13.51 16.44 -16.16
C ILE A 380 12.52 16.03 -15.07
N ILE A 381 11.62 16.94 -14.70
CA ILE A 381 10.56 16.67 -13.72
C ILE A 381 9.23 16.63 -14.45
N SER A 382 8.55 15.49 -14.42
CA SER A 382 7.20 15.36 -14.97
C SER A 382 6.20 16.17 -14.14
N SER A 383 5.54 17.15 -14.76
CA SER A 383 4.46 17.93 -14.15
C SER A 383 3.28 17.06 -13.70
N LEU A 384 3.05 15.95 -14.41
CA LEU A 384 2.00 14.98 -14.13
C LEU A 384 2.33 14.07 -12.95
N ALA A 385 3.57 13.59 -12.83
CA ALA A 385 3.98 12.74 -11.70
C ALA A 385 4.33 13.54 -10.43
N CYS A 386 4.83 14.77 -10.58
CA CYS A 386 5.35 15.56 -9.47
C CYS A 386 4.21 15.96 -8.52
N GLN A 387 4.39 15.63 -7.24
CA GLN A 387 3.46 15.99 -6.16
C GLN A 387 3.86 17.29 -5.43
N GLY A 388 4.93 17.98 -5.88
CA GLY A 388 5.36 19.27 -5.31
C GLY A 388 5.90 19.19 -3.87
N CYS A 389 6.44 18.04 -3.44
CA CYS A 389 6.87 17.85 -2.05
C CYS A 389 8.18 18.55 -1.67
N GLY A 390 9.02 18.88 -2.66
CA GLY A 390 10.26 19.63 -2.42
C GLY A 390 11.46 18.85 -1.91
N ILE A 391 11.35 17.53 -1.70
CA ILE A 391 12.49 16.69 -1.28
C ILE A 391 13.66 16.86 -2.25
N CYS A 392 13.41 16.72 -3.56
CA CYS A 392 14.47 16.86 -4.56
C CYS A 392 15.10 18.25 -4.62
N ALA A 393 14.34 19.30 -4.27
CA ALA A 393 14.86 20.66 -4.23
C ALA A 393 15.90 20.82 -3.12
N SER A 394 15.57 20.36 -1.91
CA SER A 394 16.47 20.44 -0.77
C SER A 394 17.60 19.43 -0.75
N GLU A 395 17.49 18.34 -1.51
CA GLU A 395 18.58 17.37 -1.66
C GLU A 395 19.48 17.70 -2.87
N CYS A 396 19.18 18.75 -3.64
CA CYS A 396 19.97 19.13 -4.80
C CYS A 396 21.26 19.86 -4.35
N PRO A 397 22.46 19.27 -4.52
CA PRO A 397 23.70 19.91 -4.06
C PRO A 397 24.07 21.18 -4.86
N MET A 398 23.45 21.36 -6.03
CA MET A 398 23.66 22.53 -6.89
C MET A 398 22.54 23.56 -6.76
N GLU A 399 21.54 23.31 -5.89
CA GLU A 399 20.33 24.16 -5.74
C GLU A 399 19.65 24.44 -7.09
N ALA A 400 19.73 23.46 -7.99
CA ALA A 400 19.27 23.59 -9.36
C ALA A 400 17.75 23.39 -9.49
N ILE A 401 17.04 23.04 -8.43
CA ILE A 401 15.62 22.69 -8.49
C ILE A 401 14.83 23.66 -7.61
N GLN A 402 13.80 24.28 -8.18
CA GLN A 402 12.93 25.22 -7.48
C GLN A 402 11.47 24.76 -7.53
N LEU A 403 10.73 24.92 -6.43
CA LEU A 403 9.28 24.78 -6.42
C LEU A 403 8.64 26.12 -6.75
N ILE A 404 7.69 26.14 -7.68
CA ILE A 404 7.11 27.41 -8.20
C ILE A 404 6.40 28.21 -7.10
N ASP A 405 5.61 27.56 -6.24
CA ASP A 405 4.86 28.23 -5.17
C ASP A 405 5.64 28.38 -3.85
N PHE A 406 6.88 27.87 -3.81
CA PHE A 406 7.74 27.80 -2.63
C PHE A 406 9.21 27.91 -3.03
N THR A 407 9.54 28.95 -3.80
CA THR A 407 10.90 29.19 -4.27
C THR A 407 11.82 29.48 -3.08
N ASP A 408 13.12 29.20 -3.21
CA ASP A 408 14.06 29.46 -2.12
C ASP A 408 14.10 30.94 -1.73
N ALA A 409 14.00 31.84 -2.72
CA ALA A 409 13.94 33.28 -2.49
C ALA A 409 12.72 33.70 -1.64
N GLU A 410 11.53 33.21 -1.98
CA GLU A 410 10.31 33.46 -1.20
C GLU A 410 10.39 32.86 0.21
N MET A 411 11.00 31.68 0.35
CA MET A 411 11.19 31.05 1.66
C MET A 411 12.13 31.88 2.53
N THR A 412 13.24 32.36 1.99
CA THR A 412 14.18 33.24 2.70
C THR A 412 13.50 34.55 3.14
N GLU A 413 12.67 35.16 2.29
CA GLU A 413 11.90 36.35 2.65
C GLU A 413 10.94 36.07 3.82
N ARG A 414 10.17 34.98 3.75
CA ARG A 414 9.27 34.55 4.84
C ARG A 414 10.00 34.28 6.15
N ILE A 415 11.21 33.72 6.08
CA ILE A 415 12.04 33.46 7.27
C ILE A 415 12.46 34.77 7.92
N LYS A 416 12.93 35.74 7.13
CA LYS A 416 13.30 37.07 7.61
C LYS A 416 12.13 37.79 8.27
N GLU A 417 10.96 37.78 7.61
CA GLU A 417 9.75 38.37 8.16
C GLU A 417 9.34 37.71 9.48
N ALA A 418 9.35 36.37 9.54
CA ALA A 418 8.99 35.62 10.74
C ALA A 418 9.96 35.87 11.92
N ALA A 419 11.27 35.92 11.66
CA ALA A 419 12.28 36.19 12.69
C ALA A 419 12.29 37.66 13.15
N ALA A 420 11.88 38.59 12.27
CA ALA A 420 11.82 40.02 12.57
C ALA A 420 10.67 40.41 13.54
N VAL A 421 9.63 39.57 13.71
CA VAL A 421 8.50 39.87 14.59
C VAL A 421 8.98 40.15 16.02
N GLU A 422 8.57 41.30 16.57
CA GLU A 422 8.87 41.66 17.95
C GLU A 422 8.02 40.85 18.93
N ALA A 423 8.68 40.21 19.89
CA ALA A 423 8.06 39.44 20.95
C ALA A 423 8.66 39.87 22.31
N PRO A 424 8.30 41.05 22.84
CA PRO A 424 8.84 41.52 24.10
C PRO A 424 8.46 40.57 25.23
N ASN A 425 9.47 40.02 25.91
CA ASN A 425 9.36 39.05 27.01
C ASN A 425 8.90 37.63 26.61
N ALA A 426 8.99 37.25 25.33
CA ALA A 426 8.76 35.88 24.88
C ALA A 426 9.85 35.45 23.88
N PRO A 427 10.26 34.17 23.86
CA PRO A 427 11.19 33.68 22.86
C PRO A 427 10.54 33.68 21.47
N LYS A 428 11.32 34.06 20.45
CA LYS A 428 10.89 34.02 19.05
C LYS A 428 11.01 32.60 18.52
N ILE A 429 9.89 32.02 18.09
CA ILE A 429 9.84 30.64 17.59
C ILE A 429 9.36 30.64 16.15
N VAL A 430 10.22 30.17 15.23
CA VAL A 430 9.85 29.97 13.82
C VAL A 430 9.50 28.51 13.59
N ALA A 431 8.24 28.22 13.26
CA ALA A 431 7.76 26.87 13.01
C ALA A 431 7.49 26.64 11.52
N PHE A 432 8.30 25.81 10.87
CA PHE A 432 8.04 25.28 9.54
C PHE A 432 6.98 24.17 9.62
N CYS A 433 5.79 24.44 9.11
CA CYS A 433 4.65 23.55 9.24
C CYS A 433 4.27 22.93 7.90
N CYS A 434 4.28 21.60 7.83
CA CYS A 434 3.74 20.86 6.68
C CYS A 434 2.28 21.23 6.44
N GLN A 435 1.94 21.68 5.22
CA GLN A 435 0.58 22.07 4.85
C GLN A 435 -0.44 20.93 4.97
N ASN A 436 0.01 19.67 4.89
CA ASN A 436 -0.89 18.51 4.91
C ASN A 436 -1.13 17.99 6.35
N SER A 437 -0.51 18.59 7.36
CA SER A 437 -0.76 18.23 8.76
C SER A 437 -0.58 19.40 9.71
N ALA A 438 0.65 19.71 10.11
CA ALA A 438 0.95 20.61 11.22
C ALA A 438 0.42 22.03 11.01
N TYR A 439 0.35 22.52 9.76
CA TYR A 439 -0.20 23.85 9.50
C TYR A 439 -1.70 23.88 9.81
N GLU A 440 -2.45 22.86 9.39
CA GLU A 440 -3.88 22.73 9.70
C GLU A 440 -4.11 22.55 11.20
N ALA A 441 -3.26 21.77 11.88
CA ALA A 441 -3.32 21.61 13.34
C ALA A 441 -3.07 22.95 14.07
N GLY A 442 -2.13 23.77 13.60
CA GLY A 442 -1.86 25.10 14.15
C GLY A 442 -2.99 26.09 13.89
N MET A 443 -3.61 26.06 12.70
CA MET A 443 -4.79 26.87 12.39
C MET A 443 -5.99 26.45 13.26
N ALA A 444 -6.20 25.15 13.47
CA ALA A 444 -7.21 24.63 14.36
C ALA A 444 -6.96 25.02 15.83
N ALA A 445 -5.70 25.00 16.28
CA ALA A 445 -5.33 25.45 17.62
C ALA A 445 -5.72 26.92 17.86
N LYS A 446 -5.46 27.78 16.88
CA LYS A 446 -5.91 29.19 16.90
C LYS A 446 -7.44 29.29 16.92
N ALA A 447 -8.14 28.55 16.05
CA ALA A 447 -9.59 28.59 15.97
C ALA A 447 -10.29 28.12 17.25
N PHE A 448 -9.69 27.16 17.95
CA PHE A 448 -10.19 26.65 19.23
C PHE A 448 -9.69 27.44 20.45
N ASN A 449 -8.97 28.55 20.23
CA ASN A 449 -8.42 29.40 21.28
C ASN A 449 -7.53 28.65 22.28
N TYR A 450 -6.72 27.69 21.79
CA TYR A 450 -5.63 27.16 22.61
C TYR A 450 -4.63 28.27 22.91
N GLU A 451 -4.02 28.21 24.10
CA GLU A 451 -2.88 29.06 24.43
C GLU A 451 -1.70 28.74 23.49
N LEU A 452 -1.08 29.76 22.92
CA LEU A 452 0.05 29.65 22.02
C LEU A 452 1.09 30.71 22.40
N PRO A 453 2.40 30.42 22.28
CA PRO A 453 3.47 31.38 22.56
C PRO A 453 3.30 32.67 21.77
N ALA A 454 3.48 33.83 22.42
CA ALA A 454 3.32 35.13 21.77
C ALA A 454 4.33 35.36 20.63
N GLY A 455 5.53 34.77 20.75
CA GLY A 455 6.60 34.84 19.74
C GLY A 455 6.51 33.78 18.63
N LEU A 456 5.44 32.97 18.57
CA LEU A 456 5.30 31.91 17.57
C LEU A 456 4.91 32.44 16.19
N GLN A 457 5.74 32.16 15.19
CA GLN A 457 5.49 32.44 13.78
C GLN A 457 5.43 31.13 12.97
N LEU A 458 4.37 30.97 12.18
CA LEU A 458 4.15 29.77 11.38
C LEU A 458 4.53 30.03 9.93
N ILE A 459 5.46 29.23 9.40
CA ILE A 459 5.82 29.22 7.98
C ILE A 459 5.22 27.97 7.34
N LYS A 460 4.25 28.16 6.44
CA LYS A 460 3.66 27.06 5.67
C LYS A 460 4.66 26.57 4.62
N VAL A 461 4.90 25.25 4.59
CA VAL A 461 5.67 24.56 3.56
C VAL A 461 4.83 23.46 2.90
N PRO A 462 5.08 23.10 1.61
CA PRO A 462 4.24 22.14 0.90
C PRO A 462 4.36 20.74 1.50
N CYS A 463 5.52 20.45 2.07
CA CYS A 463 5.83 19.29 2.88
C CYS A 463 7.05 19.64 3.74
N ALA A 464 7.22 18.99 4.89
CA ALA A 464 8.44 19.10 5.67
C ALA A 464 9.69 18.71 4.85
N GLY A 465 9.53 17.87 3.82
CA GLY A 465 10.58 17.52 2.86
C GLY A 465 11.21 18.71 2.13
N LYS A 466 10.53 19.87 2.06
CA LYS A 466 11.09 21.11 1.47
C LYS A 466 11.96 21.92 2.44
N VAL A 467 11.95 21.61 3.73
CA VAL A 467 12.64 22.42 4.76
C VAL A 467 14.15 22.19 4.70
N ASP A 468 14.84 23.01 3.91
CA ASP A 468 16.29 22.95 3.74
C ASP A 468 17.04 23.19 5.06
N ILE A 469 18.26 22.67 5.17
CA ILE A 469 19.10 22.95 6.33
C ILE A 469 19.45 24.44 6.43
N HIS A 470 19.64 25.12 5.29
CA HIS A 470 19.92 26.56 5.27
C HIS A 470 18.75 27.35 5.84
N TYR A 471 17.50 26.94 5.63
CA TYR A 471 16.35 27.63 6.21
C TYR A 471 16.35 27.61 7.74
N ILE A 472 16.76 26.49 8.32
CA ILE A 472 16.87 26.33 9.76
C ILE A 472 17.96 27.28 10.30
N LEU A 473 19.12 27.30 9.63
CA LEU A 473 20.25 28.15 10.03
C LEU A 473 19.93 29.64 9.84
N ASP A 474 19.33 30.02 8.72
CA ASP A 474 18.92 31.38 8.41
C ASP A 474 17.93 31.90 9.46
N ALA A 475 16.96 31.08 9.88
CA ALA A 475 16.02 31.48 10.93
C ALA A 475 16.73 31.83 12.24
N LEU A 476 17.75 31.05 12.64
CA LEU A 476 18.55 31.32 13.83
C LEU A 476 19.43 32.58 13.64
N VAL A 477 20.05 32.75 12.47
CA VAL A 477 20.90 33.92 12.15
C VAL A 477 20.08 35.22 12.14
N GLU A 478 18.86 35.18 11.62
CA GLU A 478 17.94 36.32 11.58
C GLU A 478 17.27 36.61 12.95
N GLY A 479 17.60 35.83 13.98
CA GLY A 479 17.27 36.13 15.37
C GLY A 479 16.13 35.33 15.98
N ALA A 480 15.73 34.20 15.39
CA ALA A 480 14.85 33.25 16.08
C ALA A 480 15.58 32.62 17.28
N ASP A 481 14.92 32.57 18.45
CA ASP A 481 15.44 31.85 19.62
C ASP A 481 15.21 30.33 19.48
N GLY A 482 14.24 29.92 18.65
CA GLY A 482 13.88 28.53 18.43
C GLY A 482 13.32 28.26 17.04
N VAL A 483 13.63 27.08 16.50
CA VAL A 483 13.11 26.60 15.22
C VAL A 483 12.40 25.27 15.41
N LEU A 484 11.17 25.17 14.89
CA LEU A 484 10.39 23.94 14.86
C LEU A 484 10.20 23.48 13.43
N VAL A 485 10.33 22.18 13.18
CA VAL A 485 9.91 21.56 11.92
C VAL A 485 8.86 20.51 12.23
N LEU A 486 7.64 20.77 11.80
CA LEU A 486 6.47 19.97 12.14
C LEU A 486 5.93 19.26 10.89
N ALA A 487 5.89 17.93 10.95
CA ALA A 487 5.60 17.05 9.81
C ALA A 487 4.42 16.10 10.06
N CYS A 488 4.03 15.33 9.04
CA CYS A 488 3.09 14.21 9.20
C CYS A 488 3.73 13.08 10.03
N HIS A 489 2.92 12.26 10.71
CA HIS A 489 3.41 11.03 11.35
C HIS A 489 4.12 10.10 10.36
N HIS A 490 5.10 9.35 10.86
CA HIS A 490 5.74 8.27 10.10
C HIS A 490 4.68 7.25 9.63
N GLY A 491 4.85 6.73 8.42
CA GLY A 491 3.84 5.90 7.74
C GLY A 491 2.70 6.69 7.08
N ASN A 492 2.35 7.88 7.59
CA ASN A 492 1.21 8.68 7.11
C ASN A 492 1.62 9.94 6.32
N CYS A 493 2.85 9.99 5.79
CA CYS A 493 3.28 11.13 5.00
C CYS A 493 2.61 11.13 3.62
N LYS A 494 1.90 12.21 3.27
CA LYS A 494 1.33 12.38 1.93
C LYS A 494 2.38 12.34 0.81
N SER A 495 3.60 12.75 1.12
CA SER A 495 4.75 12.71 0.20
C SER A 495 5.61 11.46 0.39
N GLU A 496 5.07 10.39 0.98
CA GLU A 496 5.72 9.12 1.34
C GLU A 496 6.85 9.19 2.36
N SER A 497 7.88 9.99 2.07
CA SER A 497 9.13 10.04 2.84
C SER A 497 9.53 11.46 3.22
N GLY A 498 8.70 12.47 2.93
CA GLY A 498 9.05 13.87 3.20
C GLY A 498 9.32 14.18 4.68
N ASN A 499 8.61 13.53 5.60
CA ASN A 499 8.90 13.62 7.03
C ASN A 499 10.21 12.93 7.41
N THR A 500 10.52 11.79 6.81
CA THR A 500 11.78 11.04 7.00
C THR A 500 12.98 11.88 6.55
N TYR A 501 12.94 12.46 5.34
CA TYR A 501 13.99 13.35 4.85
C TYR A 501 14.15 14.62 5.71
N ALA A 502 13.04 15.21 6.18
CA ALA A 502 13.09 16.32 7.12
C ALA A 502 13.80 15.93 8.43
N GLN A 503 13.41 14.80 9.02
CA GLN A 503 14.02 14.32 10.26
C GLN A 503 15.51 14.04 10.10
N TRP A 504 15.94 13.44 8.99
CA TRP A 504 17.36 13.21 8.71
C TRP A 504 18.16 14.50 8.63
N ARG A 505 17.63 15.52 7.93
CA ARG A 505 18.29 16.83 7.83
C ARG A 505 18.34 17.55 9.17
N ILE A 506 17.31 17.44 10.00
CA ILE A 506 17.31 18.02 11.35
C ILE A 506 18.32 17.30 12.25
N ASN A 507 18.42 15.99 12.14
CA ASN A 507 19.47 15.22 12.82
C ASN A 507 20.89 15.62 12.38
N ASP A 508 21.06 16.00 11.10
CA ASP A 508 22.32 16.58 10.61
C ASP A 508 22.55 18.00 11.14
N ALA A 509 21.52 18.85 11.13
CA ALA A 509 21.55 20.20 11.69
C ALA A 509 21.93 20.18 13.17
N TYR A 510 21.35 19.29 13.98
CA TYR A 510 21.74 19.12 15.39
C TYR A 510 23.21 18.81 15.55
N ARG A 511 23.76 17.90 14.72
CA ARG A 511 25.19 17.53 14.79
C ARG A 511 26.08 18.73 14.45
N LYS A 512 25.70 19.53 13.46
CA LYS A 512 26.43 20.74 13.06
C LYS A 512 26.35 21.86 14.11
N LEU A 513 25.16 22.12 14.65
CA LEU A 513 24.95 23.12 15.70
C LEU A 513 25.74 22.78 16.97
N ALA A 514 25.75 21.50 17.38
CA ALA A 514 26.52 21.05 18.53
C ALA A 514 28.03 21.26 18.36
N GLN A 515 28.57 21.14 17.14
CA GLN A 515 30.00 21.37 16.86
C GLN A 515 30.41 22.84 17.06
N ILE A 516 29.49 23.77 16.91
CA ILE A 516 29.72 25.20 17.12
C ILE A 516 29.23 25.70 18.49
N GLY A 517 28.90 24.79 19.41
CA GLY A 517 28.50 25.11 20.77
C GLY A 517 27.05 25.61 20.90
N ILE A 518 26.22 25.45 19.87
CA ILE A 518 24.79 25.75 19.95
C ILE A 518 24.07 24.51 20.48
N GLU A 519 23.38 24.68 21.60
CA GLU A 519 22.67 23.61 22.29
C GLU A 519 21.43 23.14 21.50
N LYS A 520 21.06 21.87 21.67
CA LYS A 520 19.98 21.24 20.88
C LYS A 520 18.59 21.83 21.14
N ASP A 521 18.39 22.56 22.24
CA ASP A 521 17.06 23.00 22.66
C ASP A 521 16.46 24.08 21.75
N CYS A 522 17.26 24.71 20.88
CA CYS A 522 16.80 25.72 19.94
C CYS A 522 16.25 25.14 18.62
N LEU A 523 16.26 23.82 18.45
CA LEU A 523 15.72 23.14 17.26
C LEU A 523 14.89 21.94 17.70
N GLU A 524 13.73 21.71 17.08
CA GLU A 524 12.97 20.47 17.30
C GLU A 524 12.23 19.99 16.06
N PHE A 525 12.20 18.66 15.91
CA PHE A 525 11.34 17.96 14.96
C PHE A 525 10.22 17.26 15.72
N ALA A 526 8.98 17.47 15.28
CA ALA A 526 7.84 16.72 15.79
C ALA A 526 6.88 16.33 14.66
N THR A 527 6.04 15.33 14.93
CA THR A 527 5.05 14.84 13.97
C THR A 527 3.64 15.02 14.51
N LEU A 528 2.73 15.39 13.64
CA LEU A 528 1.33 15.71 13.92
C LEU A 528 0.44 15.24 12.77
N ALA A 529 -0.81 14.90 13.08
CA ALA A 529 -1.92 14.84 12.13
C ALA A 529 -2.67 16.19 12.09
N SER A 530 -3.47 16.42 11.04
CA SER A 530 -4.19 17.69 10.84
C SER A 530 -5.22 18.01 11.93
N ASN A 531 -5.72 17.00 12.65
CA ASN A 531 -6.71 17.14 13.72
C ASN A 531 -6.10 17.25 15.14
N MET A 532 -4.78 17.39 15.26
CA MET A 532 -4.07 17.38 16.56
C MET A 532 -3.79 18.80 17.08
N ALA A 533 -4.84 19.63 17.19
CA ALA A 533 -4.73 21.01 17.66
C ALA A 533 -4.14 21.14 19.08
N ASN A 534 -4.56 20.26 19.99
CA ASN A 534 -4.06 20.22 21.37
C ASN A 534 -2.58 19.86 21.42
N ASP A 535 -2.16 18.82 20.70
CA ASP A 535 -0.76 18.40 20.67
C ASP A 535 0.13 19.44 20.00
N PHE A 536 -0.37 20.14 18.96
CA PHE A 536 0.32 21.27 18.37
C PHE A 536 0.61 22.35 19.43
N ALA A 537 -0.42 22.78 20.16
CA ALA A 537 -0.28 23.78 21.22
C ALA A 537 0.72 23.34 22.30
N ARG A 538 0.63 22.07 22.74
CA ARG A 538 1.58 21.49 23.70
C ARG A 538 3.02 21.56 23.20
N ILE A 539 3.29 21.12 21.97
CA ILE A 539 4.65 21.12 21.39
C ILE A 539 5.24 22.53 21.36
N VAL A 540 4.49 23.52 20.89
CA VAL A 540 5.02 24.89 20.79
C VAL A 540 5.22 25.54 22.18
N ILE A 541 4.36 25.24 23.15
CA ILE A 541 4.53 25.69 24.55
C ILE A 541 5.75 25.02 25.19
N ASP A 542 5.94 23.73 24.96
CA ASP A 542 7.09 22.99 25.50
C ASP A 542 8.40 23.55 24.91
N MET A 543 8.39 23.93 23.63
CA MET A 543 9.50 24.65 23.00
C MET A 543 9.77 26.01 23.66
N GLU A 544 8.74 26.83 23.88
CA GLU A 544 8.86 28.12 24.59
C GLU A 544 9.48 27.95 25.98
N LYS A 545 9.02 26.96 26.75
CA LYS A 545 9.56 26.68 28.10
C LYS A 545 11.03 26.27 28.07
N ARG A 546 11.42 25.38 27.16
CA ARG A 546 12.82 24.93 27.04
C ARG A 546 13.77 26.08 26.72
N ILE A 547 13.35 27.00 25.85
CA ILE A 547 14.17 28.16 25.45
C ILE A 547 14.15 29.23 26.55
N GLY A 548 13.00 29.49 27.16
CA GLY A 548 12.81 30.52 28.18
C GLY A 548 13.63 30.26 29.45
N GLN A 549 13.80 29.00 29.86
CA GLN A 549 14.57 28.60 31.06
C GLN A 549 16.07 28.95 31.00
N LYS A 550 16.60 29.43 29.87
CA LYS A 550 18.02 29.80 29.69
C LYS A 550 18.31 31.29 29.69
N LYS A 551 17.27 32.15 29.68
CA LYS A 551 17.45 33.61 29.73
C LYS A 551 17.49 34.17 31.16
N ASP A 552 17.21 33.33 32.15
CA ASP A 552 17.42 33.55 33.59
C ASP A 552 18.70 32.83 34.05
#